data_AF-A0A6M5YN15-F1
#
_entry.id   AF-A0A6M5YN15-F1
#
_cell.length_a   1.000
_cell.length_b   1.000
_cell.length_c   1.000
_cell.angle_alpha   90.00
_cell.angle_beta   90.00
_cell.angle_gamma   90.00
#
_symmetry.space_group_name_H-M   'P 1'
#
loop_
_entity.id
_entity.type
_entity.pdbx_description
1 polymer ?
#
loop_
_entity_poly.entity_id
_entity_poly.type
_entity_poly.pdbx_seq_one_letter_code
_entity_poly.pdbx_strand_id
1 'polypeptide(L)'
;MSFQASGTVKCWKKYDCLGCGAVYRHRFSRSVTGGGMTAQHAEANAQRAGMKALLNKVDPCPCPECGRVQPRMVGHTKLWEHKVVTSITFGVLAFVTVLGATSAMGREVAALAAFSVAGLGALAHLWYAGSNPNSNPEANKEHAAGKVDAGEVEVLRPGDTSFGEPAPPLVTRSHLVYFALGLGAAALALVPVAVRVANGWALGPTDPPVFGPGDTFRVTFPNKIDCVRSTWNGTPKVTFNGNVPGAIVSSNTATWGTSMSIKASETHTSPTLWADITLPDDPHLSNSEVSGRVEMTVSYPQANGPRGMSDGQTVIETAFRVQLATPYAWQTYRQAWWVGLLACTVLSALAGWGFAGLASRMKWGSPPGLVESIDTPPSDQPHEAPNRPQSRL
;
A
#
# COMPACT_ATOMS: atom_id res chain seq x y z
N MET A 1 0.13 -30.48 -17.35
CA MET A 1 0.27 -31.02 -15.98
C MET A 1 1.52 -30.44 -15.35
N SER A 2 1.49 -30.02 -14.08
CA SER A 2 2.67 -29.54 -13.35
C SER A 2 3.11 -30.58 -12.32
N PHE A 3 4.40 -30.90 -12.27
CA PHE A 3 4.99 -31.78 -11.26
C PHE A 3 5.42 -30.96 -10.03
N GLN A 4 5.33 -31.57 -8.84
CA GLN A 4 5.87 -31.02 -7.60
C GLN A 4 6.77 -32.07 -6.94
N ALA A 5 7.90 -31.63 -6.40
CA ALA A 5 8.78 -32.42 -5.55
C ALA A 5 8.89 -31.72 -4.19
N SER A 6 8.94 -32.50 -3.12
CA SER A 6 9.09 -31.99 -1.75
C SER A 6 10.19 -32.74 -1.03
N GLY A 7 10.86 -32.07 -0.11
CA GLY A 7 11.92 -32.66 0.71
C GLY A 7 12.10 -31.89 2.01
N THR A 8 12.79 -32.48 2.97
CA THR A 8 13.18 -31.81 4.21
C THR A 8 14.69 -31.71 4.27
N VAL A 9 15.22 -30.49 4.34
CA VAL A 9 16.64 -30.25 4.58
C VAL A 9 16.87 -30.07 6.08
N LYS A 10 17.92 -30.71 6.59
CA LYS A 10 18.32 -30.61 8.00
C LYS A 10 19.83 -30.39 8.09
N CYS A 11 20.27 -29.50 8.96
CA CYS A 11 21.69 -29.21 9.21
C CYS A 11 21.88 -28.69 10.64
N TRP A 12 23.14 -28.56 11.08
CA TRP A 12 23.48 -27.72 12.21
C TRP A 12 23.86 -26.31 11.72
N LYS A 13 23.44 -25.28 12.46
CA LYS A 13 23.91 -23.91 12.26
C LYS A 13 24.69 -23.46 13.48
N LYS A 14 26.01 -23.31 13.31
CA LYS A 14 26.94 -22.89 14.35
C LYS A 14 27.12 -21.37 14.38
N TYR A 15 27.18 -20.82 15.58
CA TYR A 15 27.31 -19.39 15.84
C TYR A 15 28.29 -19.13 16.98
N ASP A 16 29.06 -18.06 16.83
CA ASP A 16 29.83 -17.46 17.90
C ASP A 16 29.01 -16.32 18.51
N CYS A 17 28.74 -16.40 19.80
CA CYS A 17 27.96 -15.39 20.48
C CYS A 17 28.75 -14.09 20.60
N LEU A 18 28.25 -13.01 20.00
CA LEU A 18 28.90 -11.69 20.11
C LEU A 18 28.82 -11.09 21.52
N GLY A 19 27.92 -11.59 22.38
CA GLY A 19 27.75 -11.10 23.75
C GLY A 19 28.73 -11.71 24.75
N CYS A 20 28.83 -13.05 24.81
CA CYS A 20 29.66 -13.76 25.80
C CYS A 20 30.75 -14.65 25.18
N GLY A 21 30.90 -14.70 23.85
CA GLY A 21 31.91 -15.54 23.18
C GLY A 21 31.63 -17.05 23.16
N ALA A 22 30.50 -17.50 23.73
CA ALA A 22 30.05 -18.89 23.65
C ALA A 22 29.95 -19.36 22.19
N VAL A 23 30.34 -20.60 21.93
CA VAL A 23 30.16 -21.24 20.63
C VAL A 23 29.06 -22.27 20.77
N TYR A 24 28.00 -22.12 19.98
CA TYR A 24 26.85 -23.01 20.04
C TYR A 24 26.34 -23.31 18.63
N ARG A 25 25.68 -24.45 18.46
CA ARG A 25 24.98 -24.79 17.22
C ARG A 25 23.55 -25.19 17.51
N HIS A 26 22.65 -24.92 16.58
CA HIS A 26 21.26 -25.38 16.68
C HIS A 26 20.83 -26.14 15.45
N ARG A 27 19.92 -27.08 15.64
CA ARG A 27 19.39 -27.93 14.59
C ARG A 27 18.42 -27.11 13.74
N PHE A 28 18.74 -26.95 12.46
CA PHE A 28 17.94 -26.23 11.51
C PHE A 28 17.24 -27.24 10.58
N SER A 29 15.92 -27.17 10.49
CA SER A 29 15.11 -28.06 9.64
C SER A 29 14.09 -27.26 8.84
N ARG A 30 13.98 -27.52 7.53
CA ARG A 30 12.98 -26.89 6.66
C ARG A 30 12.44 -27.86 5.64
N SER A 31 11.11 -27.94 5.56
CA SER A 31 10.41 -28.51 4.42
C SER A 31 10.46 -27.53 3.26
N VAL A 32 10.84 -28.02 2.08
CA VAL A 32 10.94 -27.26 0.84
C VAL A 32 10.18 -27.98 -0.27
N THR A 33 9.56 -27.20 -1.13
CA THR A 33 8.82 -27.68 -2.30
C THR A 33 9.31 -26.96 -3.56
N GLY A 34 9.38 -27.69 -4.67
CA GLY A 34 9.74 -27.17 -5.98
C GLY A 34 8.75 -27.68 -7.04
N GLY A 35 8.27 -26.78 -7.90
CA GLY A 35 7.38 -27.13 -9.02
C GLY A 35 8.12 -27.11 -10.36
N GLY A 36 7.69 -27.90 -11.34
CA GLY A 36 8.29 -27.94 -12.67
C GLY A 36 7.40 -28.58 -13.74
N MET A 37 7.73 -28.35 -15.02
CA MET A 37 7.03 -29.00 -16.14
C MET A 37 7.37 -30.50 -16.27
N THR A 38 8.47 -30.93 -15.66
CA THR A 38 8.90 -32.34 -15.57
C THR A 38 9.25 -32.67 -14.12
N ALA A 39 9.24 -33.96 -13.77
CA ALA A 39 9.65 -34.42 -12.44
C ALA A 39 11.10 -33.99 -12.10
N GLN A 40 12.02 -34.12 -13.06
CA GLN A 40 13.42 -33.71 -12.89
C GLN A 40 13.55 -32.20 -12.62
N HIS A 41 12.77 -31.36 -13.30
CA HIS A 41 12.76 -29.91 -13.03
C HIS A 41 12.19 -29.58 -11.65
N ALA A 42 11.12 -30.28 -11.23
CA ALA A 42 10.54 -30.10 -9.89
C ALA A 42 11.54 -30.47 -8.80
N GLU A 43 12.28 -31.58 -8.97
CA GLU A 43 13.33 -32.01 -8.06
C GLU A 43 14.50 -31.03 -8.00
N ALA A 44 15.04 -30.59 -9.15
CA ALA A 44 16.10 -29.59 -9.20
C ALA A 44 15.67 -28.26 -8.56
N ASN A 45 14.39 -27.87 -8.69
CA ASN A 45 13.84 -26.70 -8.02
C ASN A 45 13.73 -26.89 -6.50
N ALA A 46 13.32 -28.07 -6.04
CA ALA A 46 13.26 -28.40 -4.61
C ALA A 46 14.67 -28.40 -3.98
N GLN A 47 15.66 -28.97 -4.66
CA GLN A 47 17.06 -28.95 -4.22
C GLN A 47 17.62 -27.53 -4.13
N ARG A 48 17.40 -26.69 -5.16
CA ARG A 48 17.79 -25.27 -5.14
C ARG A 48 17.10 -24.49 -4.02
N ALA A 49 15.80 -24.75 -3.79
CA ALA A 49 15.06 -24.15 -2.68
C ALA A 49 15.61 -24.60 -1.32
N GLY A 50 15.96 -25.88 -1.17
CA GLY A 50 16.64 -26.44 -0.01
C GLY A 50 17.95 -25.72 0.30
N MET A 51 18.86 -25.65 -0.68
CA MET A 51 20.13 -24.95 -0.52
C MET A 51 19.94 -23.47 -0.17
N LYS A 52 19.00 -22.79 -0.84
CA LYS A 52 18.66 -21.39 -0.54
C LYS A 52 18.12 -21.22 0.88
N ALA A 53 17.30 -22.16 1.37
CA ALA A 53 16.77 -22.14 2.73
C ALA A 53 17.88 -22.32 3.77
N LEU A 54 18.80 -23.26 3.55
CA LEU A 54 19.96 -23.47 4.42
C LEU A 54 20.80 -22.19 4.55
N LEU A 55 21.09 -21.51 3.43
CA LEU A 55 21.94 -20.32 3.41
C LEU A 55 21.25 -19.05 3.95
N ASN A 56 19.98 -18.84 3.61
CA ASN A 56 19.34 -17.52 3.79
C ASN A 56 18.35 -17.44 4.94
N LYS A 57 17.73 -18.55 5.33
CA LYS A 57 16.75 -18.56 6.42
C LYS A 57 17.48 -18.67 7.76
N VAL A 58 16.91 -18.05 8.77
CA VAL A 58 17.49 -18.01 10.11
C VAL A 58 16.35 -18.24 11.08
N ASP A 59 16.54 -19.17 12.02
CA ASP A 59 15.69 -19.28 13.20
C ASP A 59 16.29 -18.45 14.31
N PRO A 60 15.51 -17.54 14.94
CA PRO A 60 15.93 -16.90 16.16
C PRO A 60 16.21 -17.97 17.23
N CYS A 61 17.48 -18.13 17.58
CA CYS A 61 17.93 -19.02 18.64
C CYS A 61 18.82 -18.20 19.58
N PRO A 62 18.30 -17.79 20.76
CA PRO A 62 19.12 -17.08 21.74
C PRO A 62 20.30 -17.94 22.17
N CYS A 63 21.39 -17.28 22.57
CA CYS A 63 22.54 -17.94 23.16
C CYS A 63 22.13 -18.59 24.50
N PRO A 64 22.42 -19.88 24.73
CA PRO A 64 22.05 -20.55 25.97
C PRO A 64 22.75 -19.98 27.21
N GLU A 65 23.96 -19.46 27.05
CA GLU A 65 24.76 -18.91 28.16
C GLU A 65 24.30 -17.51 28.60
N CYS A 66 24.00 -16.61 27.66
CA CYS A 66 23.69 -15.20 27.98
C CYS A 66 22.29 -14.73 27.55
N GLY A 67 21.50 -15.57 26.88
CA GLY A 67 20.14 -15.24 26.44
C GLY A 67 20.03 -14.27 25.27
N ARG A 68 21.15 -13.86 24.67
CA ARG A 68 21.11 -12.88 23.57
C ARG A 68 20.86 -13.54 22.22
N VAL A 69 19.92 -12.99 21.48
CA VAL A 69 19.69 -13.25 20.06
C VAL A 69 20.70 -12.46 19.24
N GLN A 70 21.42 -13.15 18.35
CA GLN A 70 22.50 -12.56 17.54
C GLN A 70 21.96 -11.51 16.56
N PRO A 71 22.72 -10.42 16.25
CA PRO A 71 22.25 -9.35 15.37
C PRO A 71 21.83 -9.83 13.98
N ARG A 72 22.49 -10.85 13.41
CA ARG A 72 22.07 -11.47 12.14
C ARG A 72 20.64 -12.01 12.19
N MET A 73 20.28 -12.66 13.30
CA MET A 73 18.95 -13.25 13.51
C MET A 73 17.91 -12.13 13.68
N VAL A 74 18.23 -11.12 14.48
CA VAL A 74 17.37 -9.93 14.67
C VAL A 74 17.15 -9.22 13.33
N GLY A 75 18.21 -8.90 12.60
CA GLY A 75 18.16 -8.24 11.30
C GLY A 75 17.36 -9.03 10.26
N HIS A 76 17.42 -10.36 10.27
CA HIS A 76 16.60 -11.20 9.38
C HIS A 76 15.10 -11.03 9.67
N THR A 77 14.69 -11.10 10.95
CA THR A 77 13.29 -10.92 11.36
C THR A 77 12.82 -9.49 11.04
N LYS A 78 13.60 -8.47 11.41
CA LYS A 78 13.27 -7.06 11.15
C LYS A 78 13.17 -6.73 9.66
N LEU A 79 14.05 -7.30 8.84
CA LEU A 79 14.00 -7.12 7.39
C LEU A 79 12.69 -7.64 6.81
N TRP A 80 12.21 -8.79 7.29
CA TRP A 80 10.93 -9.34 6.86
C TRP A 80 9.75 -8.46 7.32
N GLU A 81 9.73 -8.08 8.61
CA GLU A 81 8.69 -7.19 9.17
C GLU A 81 8.58 -5.89 8.37
N HIS A 82 9.70 -5.19 8.14
CA HIS A 82 9.69 -3.96 7.36
C HIS A 82 9.27 -4.17 5.90
N LYS A 83 9.67 -5.28 5.26
CA LYS A 83 9.21 -5.59 3.90
C LYS A 83 7.70 -5.81 3.85
N VAL A 84 7.14 -6.56 4.79
CA VAL A 84 5.69 -6.80 4.88
C VAL A 84 4.94 -5.48 5.07
N VAL A 85 5.36 -4.65 6.04
CA VAL A 85 4.74 -3.33 6.26
C VAL A 85 4.83 -2.45 5.01
N THR A 86 6.00 -2.41 4.36
CA THR A 86 6.20 -1.63 3.12
C THR A 86 5.25 -2.11 2.02
N SER A 87 5.17 -3.42 1.80
CA SER A 87 4.33 -4.00 0.75
C SER A 87 2.84 -3.77 0.99
N ILE A 88 2.37 -3.94 2.23
CA ILE A 88 0.96 -3.68 2.59
C ILE A 88 0.65 -2.19 2.43
N THR A 89 1.48 -1.31 3.00
CA THR A 89 1.29 0.15 2.93
C THR A 89 1.23 0.61 1.47
N PHE A 90 2.18 0.17 0.64
CA PHE A 90 2.22 0.52 -0.77
C PHE A 90 1.01 -0.03 -1.55
N GLY A 91 0.63 -1.29 -1.32
CA GLY A 91 -0.54 -1.89 -1.96
C GLY A 91 -1.83 -1.15 -1.63
N VAL A 92 -2.03 -0.77 -0.36
CA VAL A 92 -3.21 0.00 0.08
C VAL A 92 -3.18 1.43 -0.48
N LEU A 93 -2.03 2.12 -0.47
CA LEU A 93 -1.90 3.45 -1.07
C LEU A 93 -2.19 3.44 -2.58
N ALA A 94 -1.68 2.45 -3.30
CA ALA A 94 -1.97 2.27 -4.72
C ALA A 94 -3.48 2.05 -4.95
N PHE A 95 -4.12 1.21 -4.13
CA PHE A 95 -5.56 0.97 -4.20
C PHE A 95 -6.38 2.24 -3.93
N VAL A 96 -6.07 2.99 -2.86
CA VAL A 96 -6.74 4.26 -2.54
C VAL A 96 -6.56 5.28 -3.67
N THR A 97 -5.36 5.35 -4.27
CA THR A 97 -5.08 6.23 -5.41
C THR A 97 -5.95 5.88 -6.61
N VAL A 98 -6.10 4.59 -6.93
CA VAL A 98 -6.97 4.13 -8.02
C VAL A 98 -8.42 4.49 -7.73
N LEU A 99 -8.94 4.24 -6.51
CA LEU A 99 -10.31 4.58 -6.15
C LEU A 99 -10.60 6.09 -6.27
N GLY A 100 -9.65 6.93 -5.85
CA GLY A 100 -9.79 8.39 -5.99
C GLY A 100 -9.65 8.87 -7.44
N ALA A 101 -8.82 8.21 -8.24
CA ALA A 101 -8.62 8.56 -9.65
C ALA A 101 -9.82 8.20 -10.53
N THR A 102 -10.53 7.11 -10.20
CA THR A 102 -11.75 6.67 -10.90
C THR A 102 -13.02 7.30 -10.34
N SER A 103 -12.92 8.24 -9.40
CA SER A 103 -14.04 8.84 -8.67
C SER A 103 -14.92 7.82 -7.92
N ALA A 104 -14.47 6.57 -7.76
CA ALA A 104 -15.15 5.57 -6.93
C ALA A 104 -15.09 5.94 -5.43
N MET A 105 -14.11 6.76 -5.05
CA MET A 105 -13.99 7.40 -3.76
C MET A 105 -13.80 8.90 -3.97
N GLY A 106 -14.49 9.73 -3.18
CA GLY A 106 -14.29 11.18 -3.20
C GLY A 106 -12.82 11.52 -2.95
N ARG A 107 -12.24 12.43 -3.73
CA ARG A 107 -10.80 12.73 -3.71
C ARG A 107 -10.29 13.18 -2.34
N GLU A 108 -11.11 13.89 -1.58
CA GLU A 108 -10.78 14.30 -0.21
C GLU A 108 -10.74 13.11 0.76
N VAL A 109 -11.70 12.19 0.65
CA VAL A 109 -11.69 10.94 1.41
C VAL A 109 -10.47 10.11 1.05
N ALA A 110 -10.11 10.03 -0.24
CA ALA A 110 -8.91 9.34 -0.70
C ALA A 110 -7.62 9.98 -0.13
N ALA A 111 -7.55 11.32 -0.07
CA ALA A 111 -6.43 12.04 0.54
C ALA A 111 -6.28 11.76 2.05
N LEU A 112 -7.39 11.80 2.79
CA LEU A 112 -7.41 11.49 4.23
C LEU A 112 -7.08 10.01 4.51
N ALA A 113 -7.58 9.09 3.68
CA ALA A 113 -7.25 7.68 3.75
C ALA A 113 -5.75 7.46 3.49
N ALA A 114 -5.18 8.11 2.46
CA ALA A 114 -3.75 8.03 2.16
C ALA A 114 -2.89 8.60 3.31
N PHE A 115 -3.27 9.74 3.89
CA PHE A 115 -2.63 10.29 5.10
C PHE A 115 -2.60 9.26 6.23
N SER A 116 -3.74 8.63 6.50
CA SER A 116 -3.89 7.65 7.58
C SER A 116 -3.03 6.41 7.33
N VAL A 117 -3.06 5.87 6.11
CA VAL A 117 -2.28 4.68 5.73
C VAL A 117 -0.78 4.94 5.81
N ALA A 118 -0.31 6.08 5.27
CA ALA A 118 1.11 6.44 5.33
C ALA A 118 1.57 6.69 6.77
N GLY A 119 0.77 7.39 7.58
CA GLY A 119 1.07 7.64 8.99
C GLY A 119 1.14 6.36 9.82
N LEU A 120 0.15 5.47 9.69
CA LEU A 120 0.15 4.17 10.36
C LEU A 120 1.30 3.27 9.88
N GLY A 121 1.63 3.29 8.58
CA GLY A 121 2.78 2.59 8.04
C GLY A 121 4.10 3.06 8.67
N ALA A 122 4.29 4.38 8.79
CA ALA A 122 5.47 4.96 9.44
C ALA A 122 5.57 4.56 10.93
N LEU A 123 4.45 4.59 11.65
CA LEU A 123 4.38 4.16 13.06
C LEU A 123 4.68 2.66 13.20
N ALA A 124 4.13 1.81 12.34
CA ALA A 124 4.40 0.38 12.34
C ALA A 124 5.89 0.10 12.09
N HIS A 125 6.52 0.80 11.14
CA HIS A 125 7.96 0.71 10.93
C HIS A 125 8.76 1.07 12.19
N LEU A 126 8.42 2.18 12.87
CA LEU A 126 9.11 2.58 14.09
C LEU A 126 8.89 1.57 15.23
N TRP A 127 7.67 1.04 15.38
CA TRP A 127 7.34 0.05 16.39
C TRP A 127 8.13 -1.26 16.20
N TYR A 128 8.19 -1.78 14.96
CA TYR A 128 9.02 -2.94 14.65
C TYR A 128 10.50 -2.65 14.88
N ALA A 129 10.99 -1.45 14.50
CA ALA A 129 12.37 -1.08 14.75
C ALA A 129 12.71 -1.02 16.26
N GLY A 130 11.78 -0.52 17.09
CA GLY A 130 11.96 -0.42 18.54
C GLY A 130 11.77 -1.74 19.32
N SER A 131 11.16 -2.75 18.71
CA SER A 131 10.87 -4.03 19.38
C SER A 131 12.15 -4.84 19.62
N ASN A 132 12.57 -4.93 20.89
CA ASN A 132 13.82 -5.59 21.30
C ASN A 132 13.65 -7.07 21.64
N PRO A 133 14.13 -8.02 20.81
CA PRO A 133 14.13 -9.44 21.18
C PRO A 133 15.09 -9.76 22.33
N ASN A 134 15.98 -8.84 22.69
CA ASN A 134 16.92 -8.96 23.81
C ASN A 134 16.48 -8.12 25.04
N SER A 135 15.20 -7.74 25.15
CA SER A 135 14.68 -7.00 26.30
C SER A 135 14.65 -7.83 27.59
N ASN A 136 14.52 -9.16 27.48
CA ASN A 136 14.53 -10.08 28.61
C ASN A 136 15.50 -11.26 28.34
N PRO A 137 16.80 -11.10 28.64
CA PRO A 137 17.79 -12.14 28.40
C PRO A 137 17.54 -13.39 29.24
N GLU A 138 16.98 -13.29 30.44
CA GLU A 138 16.71 -14.47 31.29
C GLU A 138 15.62 -15.36 30.71
N ALA A 139 14.51 -14.79 30.24
CA ALA A 139 13.47 -15.56 29.54
C ALA A 139 14.02 -16.22 28.26
N ASN A 140 14.95 -15.55 27.57
CA ASN A 140 15.61 -16.13 26.42
C ASN A 140 16.58 -17.27 26.79
N LYS A 141 17.27 -17.20 27.93
CA LYS A 141 18.11 -18.29 28.45
C LYS A 141 17.26 -19.50 28.79
N GLU A 142 16.14 -19.29 29.49
CA GLU A 142 15.19 -20.36 29.82
C GLU A 142 14.67 -21.04 28.54
N HIS A 143 14.29 -20.26 27.53
CA HIS A 143 13.89 -20.79 26.23
C HIS A 143 15.01 -21.57 25.53
N ALA A 144 16.27 -21.09 25.61
CA ALA A 144 17.41 -21.79 25.05
C ALA A 144 17.75 -23.08 25.82
N ALA A 145 17.64 -23.09 27.15
CA ALA A 145 17.88 -24.24 28.00
C ALA A 145 16.94 -25.39 27.63
N GLY A 146 15.64 -25.12 27.48
CA GLY A 146 14.69 -26.14 27.02
C GLY A 146 15.04 -26.73 25.64
N LYS A 147 15.68 -25.95 24.76
CA LYS A 147 16.19 -26.46 23.47
C LYS A 147 17.48 -27.26 23.59
N VAL A 148 18.33 -26.94 24.57
CA VAL A 148 19.51 -27.75 24.91
C VAL A 148 19.06 -29.11 25.44
N ASP A 149 18.10 -29.12 26.37
CA ASP A 149 17.54 -30.35 26.95
C ASP A 149 16.88 -31.23 25.87
N ALA A 150 16.25 -30.62 24.87
CA ALA A 150 15.67 -31.32 23.73
C ALA A 150 16.69 -31.83 22.68
N GLY A 151 17.99 -31.54 22.86
CA GLY A 151 19.03 -31.83 21.87
C GLY A 151 18.90 -31.05 20.57
N GLU A 152 18.14 -29.94 20.57
CA GLU A 152 18.01 -29.02 19.43
C GLU A 152 19.12 -27.98 19.41
N VAL A 153 19.77 -27.72 20.54
CA VAL A 153 20.90 -26.81 20.70
C VAL A 153 22.03 -27.53 21.42
N GLU A 154 23.26 -27.28 20.98
CA GLU A 154 24.47 -27.82 21.61
C GLU A 154 25.45 -26.69 21.89
N VAL A 155 25.95 -26.63 23.14
CA VAL A 155 27.02 -25.71 23.54
C VAL A 155 28.36 -26.39 23.31
N LEU A 156 29.10 -25.90 22.32
CA LEU A 156 30.42 -26.43 21.96
C LEU A 156 31.52 -25.81 22.82
N ARG A 157 31.36 -24.54 23.19
CA ARG A 157 32.28 -23.83 24.08
C ARG A 157 31.50 -22.89 24.98
N PRO A 158 31.66 -22.95 26.32
CA PRO A 158 31.01 -22.02 27.23
C PRO A 158 31.49 -20.59 26.97
N GLY A 159 30.62 -19.62 27.21
CA GLY A 159 30.94 -18.20 27.09
C GLY A 159 31.39 -17.61 28.42
N ASP A 160 32.07 -16.47 28.34
CA ASP A 160 32.36 -15.63 29.49
C ASP A 160 31.30 -14.54 29.60
N THR A 161 30.44 -14.65 30.62
CA THR A 161 29.35 -13.69 30.86
C THR A 161 29.84 -12.37 31.46
N SER A 162 31.10 -12.29 31.88
CA SER A 162 31.69 -11.06 32.43
C SER A 162 32.03 -10.01 31.35
N PHE A 163 32.19 -10.41 30.08
CA PHE A 163 32.59 -9.53 28.96
C PHE A 163 31.42 -8.96 28.14
N GLY A 164 30.21 -8.87 28.69
CA GLY A 164 29.04 -8.45 27.93
C GLY A 164 29.06 -6.98 27.49
N GLU A 165 29.51 -6.69 26.27
CA GLU A 165 29.24 -5.39 25.63
C GLU A 165 27.72 -5.12 25.63
N PRO A 166 27.24 -3.91 25.91
CA PRO A 166 25.82 -3.61 25.81
C PRO A 166 25.32 -3.86 24.38
N ALA A 167 24.09 -4.36 24.24
CA ALA A 167 23.50 -4.50 22.91
C ALA A 167 23.42 -3.12 22.24
N PRO A 168 23.73 -3.02 20.93
CA PRO A 168 23.62 -1.75 20.24
C PRO A 168 22.17 -1.23 20.32
N PRO A 169 21.97 0.10 20.33
CA PRO A 169 20.64 0.67 20.33
C PRO A 169 19.87 0.22 19.08
N LEU A 170 18.61 -0.19 19.26
CA LEU A 170 17.78 -0.67 18.16
C LEU A 170 17.36 0.46 17.23
N VAL A 171 17.03 1.61 17.80
CA VAL A 171 16.65 2.81 17.05
C VAL A 171 17.87 3.70 16.97
N THR A 172 18.33 3.91 15.73
CA THR A 172 19.45 4.81 15.41
C THR A 172 18.93 6.12 14.82
N ARG A 173 19.80 7.14 14.70
CA ARG A 173 19.45 8.40 14.02
C ARG A 173 18.92 8.18 12.61
N SER A 174 19.42 7.18 11.88
CA SER A 174 18.92 6.84 10.54
C SER A 174 17.46 6.36 10.56
N HIS A 175 17.03 5.65 11.60
CA HIS A 175 15.63 5.25 11.75
C HIS A 175 14.74 6.49 11.92
N LEU A 176 15.19 7.48 12.69
CA LEU A 176 14.46 8.75 12.87
C LEU A 176 14.36 9.54 11.56
N VAL A 177 15.39 9.53 10.72
CA VAL A 177 15.34 10.15 9.38
C VAL A 177 14.28 9.47 8.51
N TYR A 178 14.25 8.15 8.43
CA TYR A 178 13.24 7.44 7.63
C TYR A 178 11.83 7.54 8.24
N PHE A 179 11.71 7.63 9.56
CA PHE A 179 10.44 7.92 10.22
C PHE A 179 9.93 9.32 9.87
N ALA A 180 10.79 10.34 9.95
CA ALA A 180 10.45 11.70 9.54
C ALA A 180 10.07 11.78 8.05
N LEU A 181 10.76 11.01 7.19
CA LEU A 181 10.40 10.88 5.77
C LEU A 181 8.99 10.29 5.60
N GLY A 182 8.64 9.26 6.36
CA GLY A 182 7.29 8.67 6.37
C GLY A 182 6.21 9.64 6.87
N LEU A 183 6.50 10.44 7.91
CA LEU A 183 5.59 11.49 8.37
C LEU A 183 5.44 12.61 7.33
N GLY A 184 6.53 12.99 6.66
CA GLY A 184 6.50 13.92 5.53
C GLY A 184 5.63 13.38 4.39
N ALA A 185 5.74 12.09 4.08
CA ALA A 185 4.89 11.43 3.10
C ALA A 185 3.40 11.53 3.46
N ALA A 186 3.04 11.24 4.71
CA ALA A 186 1.68 11.38 5.20
C ALA A 186 1.18 12.83 5.06
N ALA A 187 1.97 13.82 5.52
CA ALA A 187 1.62 15.22 5.39
C ALA A 187 1.38 15.66 3.94
N LEU A 188 2.16 15.14 2.97
CA LEU A 188 1.97 15.43 1.55
C LEU A 188 0.63 14.91 0.99
N ALA A 189 0.07 13.84 1.56
CA ALA A 189 -1.27 13.38 1.19
C ALA A 189 -2.36 14.43 1.51
N LEU A 190 -2.11 15.33 2.48
CA LEU A 190 -3.03 16.41 2.86
C LEU A 190 -2.91 17.66 1.99
N VAL A 191 -1.96 17.72 1.04
CA VAL A 191 -1.79 18.87 0.13
C VAL A 191 -3.11 19.32 -0.55
N PRO A 192 -3.94 18.45 -1.17
CA PRO A 192 -5.21 18.89 -1.73
C PRO A 192 -6.15 19.52 -0.70
N VAL A 193 -6.20 18.97 0.51
CA VAL A 193 -7.03 19.49 1.62
C VAL A 193 -6.50 20.86 2.07
N ALA A 194 -5.19 20.99 2.24
CA ALA A 194 -4.54 22.24 2.62
C ALA A 194 -4.76 23.33 1.56
N VAL A 195 -4.60 23.00 0.26
CA VAL A 195 -4.87 23.93 -0.84
C VAL A 195 -6.34 24.37 -0.82
N ARG A 196 -7.27 23.44 -0.64
CA ARG A 196 -8.71 23.75 -0.56
C ARG A 196 -9.01 24.69 0.61
N VAL A 197 -8.53 24.36 1.81
CA VAL A 197 -8.77 25.15 3.03
C VAL A 197 -8.11 26.52 2.94
N ALA A 198 -6.87 26.60 2.45
CA ALA A 198 -6.13 27.86 2.34
C ALA A 198 -6.79 28.85 1.37
N ASN A 199 -7.49 28.35 0.34
CA ASN A 199 -8.21 29.19 -0.60
C ASN A 199 -9.71 29.37 -0.24
N GLY A 200 -10.16 28.84 0.90
CA GLY A 200 -11.56 28.96 1.32
C GLY A 200 -12.56 28.25 0.41
N TRP A 201 -12.11 27.24 -0.36
CA TRP A 201 -12.97 26.54 -1.31
C TRP A 201 -13.93 25.58 -0.59
N ALA A 202 -15.23 25.83 -0.75
CA ALA A 202 -16.28 24.94 -0.26
C ALA A 202 -16.37 23.67 -1.11
N LEU A 203 -16.81 22.56 -0.50
CA LEU A 203 -17.16 21.35 -1.22
C LEU A 203 -18.64 21.42 -1.61
N GLY A 204 -18.92 21.31 -2.90
CA GLY A 204 -20.28 21.20 -3.45
C GLY A 204 -20.73 19.74 -3.66
N PRO A 205 -22.03 19.52 -3.90
CA PRO A 205 -22.61 18.20 -4.19
C PRO A 205 -22.38 17.72 -5.64
N THR A 206 -21.55 18.42 -6.42
CA THR A 206 -21.29 18.19 -7.84
C THR A 206 -20.02 17.35 -8.04
N ASP A 207 -19.78 16.92 -9.29
CA ASP A 207 -18.51 16.35 -9.71
C ASP A 207 -17.87 17.23 -10.80
N PRO A 208 -16.72 17.87 -10.55
CA PRO A 208 -15.94 17.84 -9.31
C PRO A 208 -16.60 18.60 -8.15
N PRO A 209 -16.19 18.34 -6.89
CA PRO A 209 -16.75 19.00 -5.70
C PRO A 209 -16.20 20.42 -5.48
N VAL A 210 -15.13 20.81 -6.20
CA VAL A 210 -14.56 22.16 -6.19
C VAL A 210 -14.43 22.60 -7.63
N PHE A 211 -15.01 23.74 -7.96
CA PHE A 211 -14.98 24.34 -9.30
C PHE A 211 -15.26 25.83 -9.21
N GLY A 212 -14.75 26.60 -10.17
CA GLY A 212 -15.01 28.03 -10.29
C GLY A 212 -15.26 28.45 -11.73
N PRO A 213 -15.18 29.75 -12.01
CA PRO A 213 -15.26 30.28 -13.38
C PRO A 213 -14.28 29.57 -14.33
N GLY A 214 -14.72 29.31 -15.55
CA GLY A 214 -13.94 28.56 -16.56
C GLY A 214 -13.86 27.03 -16.35
N ASP A 215 -14.37 26.49 -15.23
CA ASP A 215 -14.47 25.05 -15.02
C ASP A 215 -15.80 24.48 -15.53
N THR A 216 -15.81 23.17 -15.75
CA THR A 216 -17.02 22.37 -16.01
C THR A 216 -17.37 21.53 -14.79
N PHE A 217 -18.64 21.54 -14.40
CA PHE A 217 -19.16 20.66 -13.36
C PHE A 217 -20.39 19.89 -13.82
N ARG A 218 -20.58 18.70 -13.25
CA ARG A 218 -21.68 17.80 -13.55
C ARG A 218 -22.79 17.92 -12.51
N VAL A 219 -24.01 18.11 -12.99
CA VAL A 219 -25.25 17.97 -12.22
C VAL A 219 -25.88 16.63 -12.56
N THR A 220 -26.13 15.80 -11.54
CA THR A 220 -26.84 14.53 -11.70
C THR A 220 -28.33 14.70 -11.39
N PHE A 221 -29.17 14.04 -12.16
CA PHE A 221 -30.62 14.05 -11.94
C PHE A 221 -31.02 12.83 -11.11
N PRO A 222 -31.89 13.00 -10.09
CA PRO A 222 -32.37 11.88 -9.28
C PRO A 222 -33.35 10.98 -10.06
N ASN A 223 -33.97 11.53 -11.11
CA ASN A 223 -34.89 10.80 -11.98
C ASN A 223 -34.17 9.69 -12.74
N LYS A 224 -34.86 8.57 -12.91
CA LYS A 224 -34.41 7.45 -13.73
C LYS A 224 -35.36 7.29 -14.92
N ILE A 225 -34.78 6.94 -16.05
CA ILE A 225 -35.52 6.43 -17.22
C ILE A 225 -35.27 4.93 -17.31
N ASP A 226 -36.20 4.21 -17.93
CA ASP A 226 -35.98 2.83 -18.35
C ASP A 226 -35.70 2.83 -19.85
N CYS A 227 -34.46 2.51 -20.23
CA CYS A 227 -34.05 2.53 -21.62
C CYS A 227 -33.19 1.33 -22.01
N VAL A 228 -33.16 1.09 -23.32
CA VAL A 228 -32.38 0.02 -23.92
C VAL A 228 -30.89 0.38 -23.93
N ARG A 229 -30.04 -0.53 -23.44
CA ARG A 229 -28.56 -0.42 -23.45
C ARG A 229 -27.99 0.86 -22.81
N SER A 230 -28.71 1.45 -21.87
CA SER A 230 -28.35 2.73 -21.23
C SER A 230 -28.16 3.87 -22.24
N THR A 231 -28.86 3.77 -23.38
CA THR A 231 -28.79 4.74 -24.48
C THR A 231 -29.81 5.84 -24.22
N TRP A 232 -29.38 7.10 -24.31
CA TRP A 232 -30.25 8.26 -24.17
C TRP A 232 -29.59 9.51 -24.74
N ASN A 233 -30.40 10.47 -25.15
CA ASN A 233 -29.99 11.78 -25.64
C ASN A 233 -30.61 12.87 -24.75
N GLY A 234 -29.79 13.78 -24.24
CA GLY A 234 -30.23 14.91 -23.43
C GLY A 234 -30.03 16.24 -24.15
N THR A 235 -31.07 17.06 -24.18
CA THR A 235 -30.98 18.47 -24.57
C THR A 235 -31.20 19.35 -23.35
N PRO A 236 -30.14 19.67 -22.58
CA PRO A 236 -30.27 20.43 -21.35
C PRO A 236 -30.35 21.94 -21.61
N LYS A 237 -31.04 22.64 -20.71
CA LYS A 237 -31.09 24.10 -20.60
C LYS A 237 -30.89 24.46 -19.14
N VAL A 238 -30.06 25.46 -18.87
CA VAL A 238 -29.86 25.99 -17.52
C VAL A 238 -30.45 27.39 -17.43
N THR A 239 -31.15 27.65 -16.32
CA THR A 239 -31.56 29.00 -15.92
C THR A 239 -30.94 29.29 -14.57
N PHE A 240 -30.17 30.38 -14.48
CA PHE A 240 -29.56 30.82 -13.23
C PHE A 240 -30.44 31.85 -12.52
N ASN A 241 -30.44 31.80 -11.19
CA ASN A 241 -30.96 32.88 -10.36
C ASN A 241 -29.90 33.98 -10.27
N GLY A 242 -29.68 34.70 -11.36
CA GLY A 242 -28.64 35.73 -11.47
C GLY A 242 -28.10 35.87 -12.89
N ASN A 243 -27.24 36.87 -13.11
CA ASN A 243 -26.60 37.10 -14.41
C ASN A 243 -25.32 36.25 -14.52
N VAL A 244 -25.47 35.01 -15.02
CA VAL A 244 -24.34 34.15 -15.42
C VAL A 244 -24.40 33.97 -16.94
N PRO A 245 -24.05 35.01 -17.73
CA PRO A 245 -24.21 34.96 -19.17
C PRO A 245 -23.20 34.00 -19.80
N GLY A 246 -23.62 33.26 -20.82
CA GLY A 246 -22.70 32.46 -21.65
C GLY A 246 -22.27 31.12 -21.04
N ALA A 247 -22.96 30.61 -20.01
CA ALA A 247 -22.75 29.24 -19.58
C ALA A 247 -23.10 28.25 -20.71
N ILE A 248 -22.21 27.29 -20.94
CA ILE A 248 -22.41 26.23 -21.94
C ILE A 248 -22.94 25.01 -21.21
N VAL A 249 -24.03 24.42 -21.70
CA VAL A 249 -24.59 23.20 -21.12
C VAL A 249 -24.56 22.11 -22.18
N SER A 250 -24.10 20.93 -21.79
CA SER A 250 -24.11 19.73 -22.61
C SER A 250 -24.58 18.52 -21.81
N SER A 251 -24.92 17.45 -22.52
CA SER A 251 -25.35 16.19 -21.91
C SER A 251 -24.96 15.04 -22.84
N ASN A 252 -25.49 13.85 -22.60
CA ASN A 252 -25.30 12.71 -23.49
C ASN A 252 -25.91 13.00 -24.87
N THR A 253 -25.10 12.86 -25.92
CA THR A 253 -25.52 13.07 -27.31
C THR A 253 -25.65 11.76 -28.08
N ALA A 254 -25.94 10.65 -27.40
CA ALA A 254 -26.10 9.36 -28.06
C ALA A 254 -27.24 9.42 -29.08
N THR A 255 -27.10 8.67 -30.16
CA THR A 255 -28.11 8.50 -31.21
C THR A 255 -28.35 7.01 -31.42
N TRP A 256 -29.55 6.65 -31.85
CA TRP A 256 -29.90 5.27 -32.21
C TRP A 256 -30.64 5.25 -33.54
N GLY A 257 -30.52 4.14 -34.25
CA GLY A 257 -31.25 3.91 -35.50
C GLY A 257 -32.66 3.41 -35.24
N THR A 258 -33.38 3.12 -36.33
CA THR A 258 -34.72 2.53 -36.29
C THR A 258 -34.75 1.07 -35.80
N SER A 259 -33.59 0.42 -35.69
CA SER A 259 -33.45 -0.94 -35.17
C SER A 259 -32.20 -1.09 -34.31
N MET A 260 -32.30 -1.92 -33.26
CA MET A 260 -31.17 -2.31 -32.40
C MET A 260 -31.25 -3.81 -32.10
N SER A 261 -30.10 -4.49 -32.11
CA SER A 261 -30.00 -5.84 -31.57
C SER A 261 -29.87 -5.75 -30.05
N ILE A 262 -30.85 -6.29 -29.32
CA ILE A 262 -30.97 -6.16 -27.86
C ILE A 262 -30.84 -7.55 -27.24
N LYS A 263 -29.89 -7.73 -26.33
CA LYS A 263 -29.86 -8.91 -25.45
C LYS A 263 -30.91 -8.75 -24.37
N ALA A 264 -31.53 -9.84 -23.93
CA ALA A 264 -32.56 -9.79 -22.88
C ALA A 264 -32.10 -9.06 -21.60
N SER A 265 -30.81 -9.12 -21.25
CA SER A 265 -30.21 -8.42 -20.11
C SER A 265 -30.01 -6.91 -20.30
N GLU A 266 -30.19 -6.40 -21.52
CA GLU A 266 -29.95 -5.00 -21.89
C GLU A 266 -31.25 -4.25 -22.22
N THR A 267 -32.40 -4.94 -22.14
CA THR A 267 -33.72 -4.40 -22.47
C THR A 267 -34.18 -3.32 -21.48
N HIS A 268 -33.82 -3.49 -20.21
CA HIS A 268 -34.23 -2.59 -19.13
C HIS A 268 -33.00 -2.17 -18.33
N THR A 269 -32.50 -0.96 -18.61
CA THR A 269 -31.40 -0.36 -17.87
C THR A 269 -31.78 1.04 -17.44
N SER A 270 -31.31 1.44 -16.26
CA SER A 270 -31.59 2.77 -15.70
C SER A 270 -30.30 3.57 -15.55
N PRO A 271 -29.85 4.28 -16.61
CA PRO A 271 -28.65 5.09 -16.53
C PRO A 271 -28.82 6.25 -15.56
N THR A 272 -27.72 6.72 -15.00
CA THR A 272 -27.69 8.00 -14.29
C THR A 272 -27.71 9.12 -15.32
N LEU A 273 -28.70 10.00 -15.23
CA LEU A 273 -28.86 11.15 -16.12
C LEU A 273 -28.05 12.33 -15.57
N TRP A 274 -27.44 13.10 -16.46
CA TRP A 274 -26.54 14.18 -16.08
C TRP A 274 -26.52 15.32 -17.10
N ALA A 275 -26.12 16.50 -16.65
CA ALA A 275 -25.78 17.64 -17.50
C ALA A 275 -24.45 18.23 -17.04
N ASP A 276 -23.56 18.48 -17.99
CA ASP A 276 -22.29 19.17 -17.76
C ASP A 276 -22.50 20.66 -18.05
N ILE A 277 -22.16 21.50 -17.08
CA ILE A 277 -22.29 22.96 -17.13
C ILE A 277 -20.89 23.55 -17.07
N THR A 278 -20.47 24.23 -18.14
CA THR A 278 -19.23 25.01 -18.18
C THR A 278 -19.56 26.46 -17.90
N LEU A 279 -19.01 27.00 -16.82
CA LEU A 279 -19.17 28.41 -16.46
C LEU A 279 -18.29 29.28 -17.37
N PRO A 280 -18.74 30.50 -17.71
CA PRO A 280 -17.87 31.45 -18.38
C PRO A 280 -16.64 31.74 -17.50
N ASP A 281 -15.51 32.03 -18.14
CA ASP A 281 -14.30 32.52 -17.45
C ASP A 281 -14.48 33.99 -17.08
N ASP A 282 -15.38 34.23 -16.13
CA ASP A 282 -15.65 35.56 -15.56
C ASP A 282 -15.21 35.58 -14.09
N PRO A 283 -14.08 36.27 -13.77
CA PRO A 283 -13.59 36.39 -12.40
C PRO A 283 -14.60 36.98 -11.42
N HIS A 284 -15.59 37.77 -11.86
CA HIS A 284 -16.62 38.35 -10.99
C HIS A 284 -17.55 37.30 -10.36
N LEU A 285 -17.60 36.10 -10.92
CA LEU A 285 -18.36 34.98 -10.36
C LEU A 285 -17.61 34.25 -9.23
N SER A 286 -16.33 34.54 -9.01
CA SER A 286 -15.51 33.86 -7.99
C SER A 286 -16.03 34.10 -6.58
N ASN A 287 -16.04 33.06 -5.74
CA ASN A 287 -16.54 33.14 -4.35
C ASN A 287 -17.99 33.62 -4.24
N SER A 288 -18.75 33.61 -5.33
CA SER A 288 -20.19 33.86 -5.32
C SER A 288 -20.96 32.56 -5.17
N GLU A 289 -22.12 32.65 -4.55
CA GLU A 289 -23.06 31.55 -4.56
C GLU A 289 -23.92 31.63 -5.82
N VAL A 290 -23.94 30.55 -6.59
CA VAL A 290 -24.77 30.43 -7.78
C VAL A 290 -25.83 29.37 -7.53
N SER A 291 -27.07 29.72 -7.82
CA SER A 291 -28.18 28.77 -7.86
C SER A 291 -28.83 28.78 -9.23
N GLY A 292 -29.32 27.63 -9.65
CA GLY A 292 -29.94 27.48 -10.95
C GLY A 292 -30.86 26.27 -11.02
N ARG A 293 -31.61 26.22 -12.11
CA ARG A 293 -32.46 25.10 -12.49
C ARG A 293 -31.97 24.56 -13.83
N VAL A 294 -31.70 23.26 -13.89
CA VAL A 294 -31.43 22.56 -15.14
C VAL A 294 -32.70 21.83 -15.54
N GLU A 295 -33.24 22.18 -16.69
CA GLU A 295 -34.30 21.45 -17.36
C GLU A 295 -33.66 20.65 -18.50
N MET A 296 -33.99 19.37 -18.63
CA MET A 296 -33.45 18.53 -19.69
C MET A 296 -34.57 17.73 -20.34
N THR A 297 -34.72 17.93 -21.64
CA THR A 297 -35.51 17.03 -22.48
C THR A 297 -34.66 15.81 -22.79
N VAL A 298 -35.12 14.64 -22.36
CA VAL A 298 -34.44 13.36 -22.53
C VAL A 298 -35.22 12.51 -23.51
N SER A 299 -34.58 12.12 -24.60
CA SER A 299 -35.09 11.14 -25.55
C SER A 299 -34.35 9.82 -25.35
N TYR A 300 -35.03 8.69 -25.46
CA TYR A 300 -34.41 7.37 -25.29
C TYR A 300 -35.22 6.26 -25.99
N PRO A 301 -34.55 5.16 -26.41
CA PRO A 301 -35.25 3.98 -26.91
C PRO A 301 -35.86 3.19 -25.75
N GLN A 302 -37.17 3.03 -25.79
CA GLN A 302 -37.96 2.23 -24.85
C GLN A 302 -38.34 0.89 -25.49
N ALA A 303 -38.19 -0.21 -24.75
CA ALA A 303 -38.57 -1.53 -25.23
C ALA A 303 -40.10 -1.69 -25.26
N ASN A 304 -40.64 -2.07 -26.41
CA ASN A 304 -42.05 -2.41 -26.62
C ASN A 304 -42.18 -3.89 -26.99
N GLY A 305 -42.18 -4.75 -25.98
CA GLY A 305 -42.24 -6.20 -26.16
C GLY A 305 -40.93 -6.84 -26.65
N PRO A 306 -40.95 -8.12 -27.07
CA PRO A 306 -39.73 -8.90 -27.30
C PRO A 306 -38.85 -8.44 -28.48
N ARG A 307 -39.42 -7.67 -29.41
CA ARG A 307 -38.73 -7.22 -30.64
C ARG A 307 -39.03 -5.77 -31.02
N GLY A 308 -39.89 -5.08 -30.26
CA GLY A 308 -40.29 -3.72 -30.56
C GLY A 308 -39.50 -2.70 -29.77
N MET A 309 -39.30 -1.53 -30.37
CA MET A 309 -38.71 -0.36 -29.72
C MET A 309 -39.54 0.85 -30.14
N SER A 310 -39.77 1.78 -29.22
CA SER A 310 -40.28 3.11 -29.54
C SER A 310 -39.39 4.17 -28.94
N ASP A 311 -39.47 5.38 -29.47
CA ASP A 311 -38.83 6.54 -28.85
C ASP A 311 -39.69 7.01 -27.68
N GLY A 312 -39.12 6.95 -26.48
CA GLY A 312 -39.61 7.62 -25.29
C GLY A 312 -39.02 9.03 -25.21
N GLN A 313 -39.81 9.96 -24.69
CA GLN A 313 -39.36 11.31 -24.37
C GLN A 313 -39.92 11.74 -23.02
N THR A 314 -39.10 12.39 -22.20
CA THR A 314 -39.51 12.97 -20.93
C THR A 314 -38.76 14.28 -20.69
N VAL A 315 -39.35 15.16 -19.89
CA VAL A 315 -38.69 16.38 -19.41
C VAL A 315 -38.44 16.20 -17.93
N ILE A 316 -37.19 16.36 -17.53
CA ILE A 316 -36.78 16.29 -16.13
C ILE A 316 -36.13 17.61 -15.71
N GLU A 317 -36.28 17.95 -14.44
CA GLU A 317 -35.67 19.14 -13.89
C GLU A 317 -34.96 18.84 -12.58
N THR A 318 -33.91 19.59 -12.30
CA THR A 318 -33.26 19.59 -10.99
C THR A 318 -32.76 20.98 -10.67
N ALA A 319 -32.87 21.38 -9.40
CA ALA A 319 -32.31 22.62 -8.91
C ALA A 319 -30.97 22.33 -8.22
N PHE A 320 -30.03 23.26 -8.33
CA PHE A 320 -28.76 23.20 -7.62
C PHE A 320 -28.41 24.55 -7.00
N ARG A 321 -27.60 24.48 -5.95
CA ARG A 321 -27.02 25.63 -5.25
C ARG A 321 -25.58 25.29 -4.93
N VAL A 322 -24.66 26.09 -5.42
CA VAL A 322 -23.22 25.83 -5.37
C VAL A 322 -22.46 27.10 -5.05
N GLN A 323 -21.47 26.98 -4.18
CA GLN A 323 -20.53 28.05 -3.87
C GLN A 323 -19.36 27.94 -4.85
N LEU A 324 -19.18 28.94 -5.72
CA LEU A 324 -18.09 28.95 -6.68
C LEU A 324 -16.76 29.24 -6.01
N ALA A 325 -15.71 28.54 -6.43
CA ALA A 325 -14.33 28.82 -6.05
C ALA A 325 -13.71 29.89 -6.97
N THR A 326 -12.40 30.10 -6.83
CA THR A 326 -11.62 30.96 -7.75
C THR A 326 -11.58 30.37 -9.17
N PRO A 327 -11.24 31.15 -10.22
CA PRO A 327 -11.19 30.65 -11.59
C PRO A 327 -10.27 29.44 -11.69
N TYR A 328 -10.72 28.42 -12.42
CA TYR A 328 -10.01 27.15 -12.63
C TYR A 328 -9.63 26.38 -11.35
N ALA A 329 -10.31 26.62 -10.23
CA ALA A 329 -10.03 25.97 -8.95
C ALA A 329 -10.02 24.43 -9.05
N TRP A 330 -10.85 23.85 -9.92
CA TRP A 330 -10.82 22.40 -10.14
C TRP A 330 -9.47 21.92 -10.65
N GLN A 331 -8.89 22.62 -11.63
CA GLN A 331 -7.61 22.24 -12.23
C GLN A 331 -6.49 22.29 -11.20
N THR A 332 -6.44 23.35 -10.40
CA THR A 332 -5.48 23.52 -9.30
C THR A 332 -5.66 22.45 -8.24
N TYR A 333 -6.90 22.21 -7.79
CA TYR A 333 -7.20 21.17 -6.80
C TYR A 333 -6.83 19.78 -7.31
N ARG A 334 -7.13 19.46 -8.57
CA ARG A 334 -6.78 18.19 -9.22
C ARG A 334 -5.28 17.99 -9.32
N GLN A 335 -4.52 19.03 -9.66
CA GLN A 335 -3.05 18.97 -9.70
C GLN A 335 -2.48 18.76 -8.30
N ALA A 336 -2.94 19.52 -7.31
CA ALA A 336 -2.55 19.38 -5.91
C ALA A 336 -2.81 17.95 -5.39
N TRP A 337 -3.95 17.37 -5.77
CA TRP A 337 -4.31 15.99 -5.42
C TRP A 337 -3.34 14.97 -6.01
N TRP A 338 -3.04 15.07 -7.32
CA TRP A 338 -2.09 14.15 -7.97
C TRP A 338 -0.67 14.29 -7.41
N VAL A 339 -0.18 15.51 -7.25
CA VAL A 339 1.15 15.78 -6.68
C VAL A 339 1.22 15.24 -5.26
N GLY A 340 0.23 15.51 -4.41
CA GLY A 340 0.18 15.05 -3.03
C GLY A 340 0.21 13.53 -2.91
N LEU A 341 -0.64 12.82 -3.68
CA LEU A 341 -0.70 11.36 -3.63
C LEU A 341 0.53 10.67 -4.22
N LEU A 342 1.06 11.15 -5.35
CA LEU A 342 2.26 10.59 -5.94
C LEU A 342 3.46 10.80 -5.02
N ALA A 343 3.63 12.00 -4.47
CA ALA A 343 4.71 12.28 -3.53
C ALA A 343 4.58 11.47 -2.23
N CYS A 344 3.37 11.35 -1.67
CA CYS A 344 3.09 10.48 -0.52
C CYS A 344 3.50 9.03 -0.81
N THR A 345 3.12 8.49 -1.97
CA THR A 345 3.41 7.11 -2.35
C THR A 345 4.91 6.87 -2.50
N VAL A 346 5.61 7.76 -3.22
CA VAL A 346 7.06 7.66 -3.45
C VAL A 346 7.83 7.77 -2.13
N LEU A 347 7.53 8.78 -1.31
CA LEU A 347 8.24 8.97 -0.04
C LEU A 347 7.97 7.84 0.96
N SER A 348 6.74 7.29 0.97
CA SER A 348 6.42 6.12 1.81
C SER A 348 7.23 4.88 1.39
N ALA A 349 7.38 4.65 0.08
CA ALA A 349 8.20 3.56 -0.43
C ALA A 349 9.70 3.75 -0.08
N LEU A 350 10.22 4.96 -0.24
CA LEU A 350 11.61 5.29 0.14
C LEU A 350 11.85 5.12 1.64
N ALA A 351 10.91 5.55 2.50
CA ALA A 351 10.99 5.35 3.93
C ALA A 351 11.00 3.85 4.28
N GLY A 352 10.06 3.07 3.75
CA GLY A 352 9.98 1.62 3.98
C GLY A 352 11.23 0.86 3.52
N TRP A 353 11.74 1.20 2.33
CA TRP A 353 13.02 0.65 1.85
C TRP A 353 14.23 1.10 2.67
N GLY A 354 14.21 2.31 3.22
CA GLY A 354 15.20 2.79 4.18
C GLY A 354 15.27 1.91 5.43
N PHE A 355 14.13 1.66 6.08
CA PHE A 355 14.02 0.74 7.21
C PHE A 355 14.49 -0.68 6.86
N ALA A 356 14.02 -1.21 5.73
CA ALA A 356 14.48 -2.52 5.25
C ALA A 356 16.00 -2.54 4.97
N GLY A 357 16.56 -1.45 4.45
CA GLY A 357 17.99 -1.27 4.22
C GLY A 357 18.80 -1.31 5.52
N LEU A 358 18.33 -0.64 6.57
CA LEU A 358 18.96 -0.68 7.89
C LEU A 358 18.94 -2.09 8.49
N ALA A 359 17.80 -2.79 8.42
CA ALA A 359 17.70 -4.18 8.87
C ALA A 359 18.58 -5.13 8.03
N SER A 360 18.69 -4.87 6.72
CA SER A 360 19.59 -5.61 5.82
C SER A 360 21.07 -5.42 6.22
N ARG A 361 21.48 -4.19 6.55
CA ARG A 361 22.84 -3.91 7.05
C ARG A 361 23.12 -4.66 8.36
N MET A 362 22.16 -4.71 9.28
CA MET A 362 22.28 -5.52 10.50
C MET A 362 22.41 -7.02 10.20
N LYS A 363 21.61 -7.53 9.25
CA LYS A 363 21.67 -8.94 8.82
C LYS A 363 23.03 -9.30 8.22
N TRP A 364 23.56 -8.45 7.33
CA TRP A 364 24.76 -8.77 6.54
C TRP A 364 26.07 -8.28 7.16
N GLY A 365 26.02 -7.34 8.10
CA GLY A 365 27.19 -6.87 8.85
C GLY A 365 27.69 -7.86 9.91
N SER A 366 26.93 -8.91 10.20
CA SER A 366 27.32 -9.98 11.12
C SER A 366 27.76 -11.24 10.34
N PRO A 367 28.80 -11.96 10.82
CA PRO A 367 29.26 -13.20 10.19
C PRO A 367 28.10 -14.19 9.96
N PRO A 368 28.08 -14.91 8.82
CA PRO A 368 27.18 -16.04 8.66
C PRO A 368 27.46 -17.12 9.69
N GLY A 369 26.38 -17.75 10.18
CA GLY A 369 26.54 -19.01 10.90
C GLY A 369 27.07 -20.07 9.94
N LEU A 370 27.99 -20.91 10.44
CA LEU A 370 28.54 -22.01 9.67
C LEU A 370 27.49 -23.13 9.57
N VAL A 371 27.32 -23.68 8.37
CA VAL A 371 26.41 -24.81 8.10
C VAL A 371 27.22 -26.09 8.21
N GLU A 372 26.88 -26.96 9.15
CA GLU A 372 27.51 -28.26 9.36
C GLU A 372 26.50 -29.38 9.04
N SER A 373 26.99 -30.55 8.57
CA SER A 373 26.13 -31.72 8.39
C SER A 373 25.64 -32.22 9.75
N ILE A 374 24.47 -32.85 9.81
CA ILE A 374 23.97 -33.46 11.05
C ILE A 374 24.96 -34.51 11.59
N ASP A 375 25.61 -35.23 10.68
CA ASP A 375 26.50 -36.34 11.03
C ASP A 375 27.92 -35.86 11.40
N THR A 376 28.19 -34.55 11.31
CA THR A 376 29.49 -34.01 11.70
C THR A 376 29.62 -34.02 13.22
N PRO A 377 30.53 -34.84 13.80
CA PRO A 377 30.75 -34.83 15.24
C PRO A 377 31.20 -33.44 15.69
N PRO A 378 30.99 -33.07 16.96
CA PRO A 378 31.54 -31.85 17.51
C PRO A 378 33.06 -31.83 17.22
N SER A 379 33.52 -30.82 16.48
CA SER A 379 34.96 -30.62 16.28
C SER A 379 35.47 -29.82 17.46
N ASP A 380 36.38 -30.43 18.23
CA ASP A 380 37.10 -29.76 19.32
C ASP A 380 38.15 -28.76 18.81
N GLN A 381 38.40 -28.72 17.49
CA GLN A 381 39.37 -27.77 16.96
C GLN A 381 38.83 -26.34 17.12
N PRO A 382 39.57 -25.46 17.83
CA PRO A 382 39.16 -24.08 17.99
C PRO A 382 39.04 -23.46 16.61
N HIS A 383 37.84 -23.01 16.27
CA HIS A 383 37.65 -22.22 15.07
C HIS A 383 38.51 -20.99 15.24
N GLU A 384 39.56 -20.84 14.42
CA GLU A 384 40.41 -19.67 14.43
C GLU A 384 39.48 -18.48 14.18
N ALA A 385 39.25 -17.70 15.25
CA ALA A 385 38.32 -16.60 15.17
C ALA A 385 38.83 -15.69 14.05
N PRO A 386 38.00 -15.32 13.05
CA PRO A 386 38.45 -14.43 12.01
C PRO A 386 39.03 -13.20 12.71
N ASN A 387 40.32 -12.91 12.46
CA ASN A 387 41.04 -11.79 13.06
C ASN A 387 40.10 -10.60 13.08
N ARG A 388 39.56 -10.25 14.27
CA ARG A 388 38.52 -9.23 14.36
C ARG A 388 39.17 -7.97 13.79
N PRO A 389 38.66 -7.40 12.68
CA PRO A 389 39.15 -6.10 12.25
C PRO A 389 38.94 -5.18 13.45
N GLN A 390 40.01 -4.63 14.00
CA GLN A 390 39.94 -3.62 15.06
C GLN A 390 38.95 -2.58 14.56
N SER A 391 37.77 -2.55 15.15
CA SER A 391 36.66 -1.75 14.67
C SER A 391 37.09 -0.30 14.76
N ARG A 392 37.26 0.35 13.60
CA ARG A 392 37.23 1.81 13.52
C ARG A 392 35.78 2.21 13.82
N LEU A 393 35.48 2.40 15.10
CA LEU A 393 34.26 3.06 15.56
C LEU A 393 34.31 4.55 15.20
#